data_AF-A0A258T594-F1
#
_entry.id   AF-A0A258T594-F1
#
_cell.length_a   1.000
_cell.length_b   1.000
_cell.length_c   1.000
_cell.angle_alpha   90.00
_cell.angle_beta   90.00
_cell.angle_gamma   90.00
#
_symmetry.space_group_name_H-M   'P 1'
#
loop_
_entity.id
_entity.type
_entity.pdbx_description
1 polymer ?
#
loop_
_entity_poly.entity_id
_entity_poly.type
_entity_poly.pdbx_seq_one_letter_code
_entity_poly.pdbx_strand_id
1 'polypeptide(L)'
;MVATPGVEEIGEEDVARVLALPAERLLIPELPTLKRMRRLNEGHRPTTGPRPGDANYMVERSGHGAASTYAFRFGKRNLFKIGHAEDVQGRLAAVNQHGPVEVLNEQCSVYLTHRWPTSVDAYDMEQRLLKHMEARPGGFERVQCSEGDLSSAWASALISDYLTGAILLAVGVLVISTIDNFLRPALVGRGRRLPDYVVLISTVGGLSLIGMNGFVIGPLIAALFVADWSPFTEEQLHS
;
A
#
# COMPACT_ATOMS: atom_id res chain seq x y z
N MET A 1 19.87 -4.07 15.31
CA MET A 1 21.01 -4.37 14.43
C MET A 1 21.81 -5.45 15.14
N VAL A 2 21.66 -6.71 14.75
CA VAL A 2 22.36 -7.82 15.41
C VAL A 2 23.69 -8.00 14.69
N ALA A 3 24.77 -7.51 15.29
CA ALA A 3 26.12 -7.75 14.81
C ALA A 3 26.40 -9.26 14.86
N THR A 4 27.02 -9.79 13.80
CA THR A 4 27.46 -11.18 13.71
C THR A 4 28.35 -11.50 14.93
N PRO A 5 28.11 -12.59 15.68
CA PRO A 5 28.90 -12.90 16.86
C PRO A 5 30.37 -13.10 16.48
N GLY A 6 31.27 -12.36 17.12
CA GLY A 6 32.73 -12.42 16.87
C GLY A 6 33.32 -11.27 16.06
N VAL A 7 32.52 -10.25 15.71
CA VAL A 7 33.04 -9.00 15.11
C VAL A 7 33.32 -7.99 16.22
N GLU A 8 34.59 -7.77 16.52
CA GLU A 8 35.04 -6.72 17.43
C GLU A 8 35.20 -5.40 16.64
N GLU A 9 34.61 -4.31 17.12
CA GLU A 9 34.74 -3.00 16.47
C GLU A 9 36.17 -2.48 16.65
N ILE A 10 36.80 -2.15 15.52
CA ILE A 10 38.20 -1.70 15.49
C ILE A 10 38.26 -0.25 16.00
N GLY A 11 39.09 0.01 17.01
CA GLY A 11 39.27 1.36 17.58
C GLY A 11 40.03 2.31 16.64
N GLU A 12 39.92 3.63 16.87
CA GLU A 12 40.58 4.64 16.01
C GLU A 12 42.10 4.46 15.91
N GLU A 13 42.76 4.01 16.98
CA GLU A 13 44.20 3.71 16.96
C GLU A 13 44.54 2.51 16.06
N ASP A 14 43.70 1.48 16.06
CA ASP A 14 43.89 0.29 15.24
C ASP A 14 43.62 0.61 13.76
N VAL A 15 42.63 1.47 13.48
CA VAL A 15 42.40 2.02 12.15
C VAL A 15 43.62 2.81 11.68
N ALA A 16 44.20 3.66 12.52
CA ALA A 16 45.41 4.41 12.20
C ALA A 16 46.61 3.49 11.91
N ARG A 17 46.78 2.40 12.67
CA ARG A 17 47.82 1.38 12.40
C ARG A 17 47.60 0.65 11.08
N VAL A 18 46.36 0.25 10.78
CA VAL A 18 46.02 -0.44 9.52
C VAL A 18 46.26 0.46 8.32
N LEU A 19 45.90 1.74 8.42
CA LEU A 19 46.13 2.72 7.35
C LEU A 19 47.61 3.12 7.20
N ALA A 20 48.41 2.96 8.24
CA ALA A 20 49.87 3.17 8.22
C ALA A 20 50.65 1.97 7.65
N LEU A 21 50.00 0.83 7.37
CA LEU A 21 50.65 -0.31 6.74
C LEU A 21 51.14 0.08 5.33
N PRO A 22 52.35 -0.36 4.93
CA PRO A 22 52.87 -0.10 3.59
C PRO A 22 51.97 -0.78 2.55
N ALA A 23 51.18 0.04 1.85
CA ALA A 23 50.28 -0.42 0.80
C ALA A 23 50.97 -0.33 -0.56
N GLU A 24 51.26 -1.48 -1.15
CA GLU A 24 51.70 -1.55 -2.54
C GLU A 24 50.48 -1.47 -3.46
N ARG A 25 50.41 -0.42 -4.30
CA ARG A 25 49.35 -0.31 -5.31
C ARG A 25 49.65 -1.26 -6.46
N LEU A 26 49.08 -2.46 -6.37
CA LEU A 26 49.09 -3.41 -7.47
C LEU A 26 48.25 -2.86 -8.63
N LEU A 27 48.89 -2.73 -9.80
CA LEU A 27 48.21 -2.42 -11.05
C LEU A 27 47.49 -3.68 -11.51
N ILE A 28 46.19 -3.76 -11.22
CA ILE A 28 45.40 -4.95 -11.54
C ILE A 28 45.37 -5.10 -13.07
N PRO A 29 45.85 -6.23 -13.63
CA PRO A 29 45.80 -6.46 -15.06
C PRO A 29 44.34 -6.55 -15.52
N GLU A 30 44.03 -5.88 -16.63
CA GLU A 30 42.69 -5.86 -17.22
C GLU A 30 42.36 -7.20 -17.89
N LEU A 31 42.08 -8.21 -17.06
CA LEU A 31 41.73 -9.55 -17.51
C LEU A 31 40.27 -9.54 -18.01
N PRO A 32 40.02 -9.89 -19.30
CA PRO A 32 38.66 -9.94 -19.86
C PRO A 32 37.72 -10.84 -19.03
N THR A 33 38.25 -11.90 -18.44
CA THR A 33 37.54 -12.84 -17.58
C THR A 33 37.10 -12.21 -16.26
N LEU A 34 37.97 -11.43 -15.61
CA LEU A 34 37.63 -10.69 -14.39
C LEU A 34 36.63 -9.57 -14.68
N LYS A 35 36.76 -8.85 -15.80
CA LYS A 35 35.72 -7.91 -16.24
C LYS A 35 34.38 -8.61 -16.47
N ARG A 36 34.37 -9.80 -17.06
CA ARG A 36 33.16 -10.61 -17.27
C ARG A 36 32.55 -11.07 -15.95
N MET A 37 33.35 -11.58 -15.02
CA MET A 37 32.90 -11.98 -13.68
C MET A 37 32.39 -10.81 -12.84
N ARG A 38 33.07 -9.66 -12.88
CA ARG A 38 32.64 -8.43 -12.20
C ARG A 38 31.32 -7.92 -12.75
N ARG A 39 31.15 -7.88 -14.08
CA ARG A 39 29.88 -7.51 -14.73
C ARG A 39 28.74 -8.47 -14.40
N LEU A 40 29.01 -9.78 -14.38
CA LEU A 40 28.05 -10.77 -13.91
C LEU A 40 27.65 -10.49 -12.47
N ASN A 41 28.61 -10.28 -11.57
CA ASN A 41 28.35 -10.03 -10.15
C ASN A 41 27.62 -8.69 -9.92
N GLU A 42 27.98 -7.62 -10.65
CA GLU A 42 27.29 -6.33 -10.62
C GLU A 42 25.85 -6.41 -11.17
N GLY A 43 25.59 -7.28 -12.14
CA GLY A 43 24.23 -7.55 -12.64
C GLY A 43 23.32 -8.30 -11.65
N HIS A 44 23.90 -8.97 -10.64
CA HIS A 44 23.17 -9.62 -9.55
C HIS A 44 23.06 -8.72 -8.30
N ARG A 45 23.79 -7.59 -8.26
CA ARG A 45 23.60 -6.62 -7.18
C ARG A 45 22.23 -5.98 -7.36
N PRO A 46 21.41 -5.91 -6.29
CA PRO A 46 20.22 -5.08 -6.31
C PRO A 46 20.66 -3.68 -6.73
N THR A 47 20.10 -3.16 -7.82
CA THR A 47 20.18 -1.74 -8.14
C THR A 47 19.49 -1.05 -6.98
N THR A 48 20.28 -0.66 -5.99
CA THR A 48 19.80 0.14 -4.90
C THR A 48 19.54 1.48 -5.56
N GLY A 49 18.26 1.80 -5.74
CA GLY A 49 17.86 3.19 -5.92
C GLY A 49 18.52 4.06 -4.84
N PRO A 50 18.53 5.40 -5.02
CA PRO A 50 19.11 6.29 -4.03
C PRO A 50 18.65 5.87 -2.64
N ARG A 51 19.61 5.62 -1.74
CA ARG A 51 19.31 5.23 -0.35
C ARG A 51 18.27 6.23 0.19
N PRO A 52 17.23 5.79 0.91
CA PRO A 52 16.29 6.70 1.53
C PRO A 52 17.10 7.70 2.35
N GLY A 53 17.21 8.94 1.88
CA GLY A 53 17.64 10.04 2.70
C GLY A 53 16.42 10.60 3.40
N ASP A 54 16.60 11.25 4.54
CA ASP A 54 15.53 11.90 5.33
C ASP A 54 14.79 13.03 4.58
N ALA A 55 15.09 13.21 3.29
CA ALA A 55 14.35 14.09 2.39
C ALA A 55 13.00 13.46 2.06
N ASN A 56 11.97 13.87 2.81
CA ASN A 56 10.57 13.73 2.42
C ASN A 56 10.31 14.58 1.16
N TYR A 57 10.58 14.01 -0.02
CA TYR A 57 10.10 14.59 -1.26
C TYR A 57 8.58 14.40 -1.30
N MET A 58 7.82 15.45 -0.98
CA MET A 58 6.42 15.54 -1.40
C MET A 58 6.42 15.61 -2.93
N VAL A 59 6.25 14.46 -3.57
CA VAL A 59 5.94 14.41 -4.99
C VAL A 59 4.49 14.89 -5.10
N GLU A 60 4.31 16.14 -5.51
CA GLU A 60 3.00 16.66 -5.91
C GLU A 60 2.61 15.95 -7.22
N ARG A 61 1.94 14.81 -7.07
CA ARG A 61 1.52 13.98 -8.19
C ARG A 61 0.23 14.58 -8.74
N SER A 62 0.35 15.31 -9.84
CA SER A 62 -0.78 15.85 -10.60
C SER A 62 -1.65 14.70 -11.14
N GLY A 63 -2.56 14.21 -10.30
CA GLY A 63 -3.36 12.99 -10.52
C GLY A 63 -4.47 13.09 -11.57
N HIS A 64 -4.29 13.89 -12.62
CA HIS A 64 -5.35 14.20 -13.59
C HIS A 64 -5.22 13.44 -14.92
N GLY A 65 -4.12 12.71 -15.14
CA GLY A 65 -3.92 11.86 -16.31
C GLY A 65 -4.37 10.42 -16.07
N ALA A 66 -5.05 9.83 -17.06
CA ALA A 66 -5.28 8.39 -17.09
C ALA A 66 -3.93 7.68 -17.25
N ALA A 67 -3.62 6.77 -16.32
CA ALA A 67 -2.37 6.02 -16.34
C ALA A 67 -2.64 4.51 -16.30
N SER A 68 -1.62 3.73 -16.63
CA SER A 68 -1.69 2.28 -16.62
C SER A 68 -0.66 1.68 -15.68
N THR A 69 -1.10 0.73 -14.85
CA THR A 69 -0.19 -0.19 -14.16
C THR A 69 0.26 -1.25 -15.16
N TYR A 70 1.54 -1.59 -15.17
CA TYR A 70 2.14 -2.55 -16.08
C TYR A 70 3.02 -3.56 -15.33
N ALA A 71 3.15 -4.75 -15.92
CA ALA A 71 4.18 -5.71 -15.60
C ALA A 71 4.95 -6.05 -16.88
N PHE A 72 6.23 -5.70 -16.91
CA PHE A 72 7.14 -6.06 -17.99
C PHE A 72 7.87 -7.35 -17.66
N ARG A 73 7.89 -8.28 -18.60
CA ARG A 73 8.65 -9.54 -18.50
C ARG A 73 10.00 -9.39 -19.18
N PHE A 74 11.05 -9.87 -18.53
CA PHE A 74 12.39 -9.92 -19.13
C PHE A 74 12.60 -11.22 -19.92
N GLY A 75 12.55 -11.13 -21.26
CA GLY A 75 12.76 -12.28 -22.14
C GLY A 75 11.83 -13.45 -21.81
N LYS A 76 12.38 -14.66 -21.71
CA LYS A 76 11.61 -15.88 -21.36
C LYS A 76 11.57 -16.17 -19.85
N ARG A 77 12.19 -15.33 -19.03
CA ARG A 77 12.36 -15.58 -17.60
C ARG A 77 11.12 -15.17 -16.80
N ASN A 78 10.99 -15.76 -15.62
CA ASN A 78 10.00 -15.42 -14.61
C ASN A 78 10.50 -14.24 -13.76
N LEU A 79 10.90 -13.18 -14.46
CA LEU A 79 11.42 -11.96 -13.89
C LEU A 79 10.57 -10.81 -14.42
N PHE A 80 9.99 -10.05 -13.51
CA PHE A 80 9.02 -9.02 -13.84
C PHE A 80 9.41 -7.68 -13.23
N LYS A 81 9.25 -6.60 -14.01
CA LYS A 81 9.30 -5.22 -13.52
C LYS A 81 7.87 -4.68 -13.47
N ILE A 82 7.41 -4.36 -12.27
CA ILE A 82 6.09 -3.77 -12.03
C ILE A 82 6.27 -2.26 -11.92
N GLY A 83 5.31 -1.49 -12.44
CA GLY A 83 5.31 -0.04 -12.35
C GLY A 83 4.02 0.56 -12.90
N HIS A 84 3.93 1.89 -12.91
CA HIS A 84 2.88 2.62 -13.61
C HIS A 84 3.48 3.64 -14.59
N ALA A 85 2.73 3.94 -15.66
CA ALA A 85 3.06 4.99 -16.61
C ALA A 85 1.81 5.48 -17.34
N GLU A 86 1.82 6.75 -17.77
CA GLU A 86 0.82 7.29 -18.69
C GLU A 86 0.98 6.73 -20.10
N ASP A 87 2.23 6.63 -20.58
CA ASP A 87 2.59 5.95 -21.82
C ASP A 87 3.42 4.69 -21.53
N VAL A 88 2.75 3.54 -21.55
CA VAL A 88 3.36 2.22 -21.32
C VAL A 88 4.34 1.86 -22.45
N GLN A 89 4.06 2.24 -23.70
CA GLN A 89 4.89 1.87 -24.84
C GLN A 89 6.17 2.72 -24.87
N GLY A 90 6.07 4.02 -24.65
CA GLY A 90 7.24 4.89 -24.46
C GLY A 90 8.08 4.45 -23.26
N ARG A 91 7.44 4.04 -22.16
CA ARG A 91 8.15 3.49 -21.00
C ARG A 91 8.85 2.17 -21.31
N LEU A 92 8.22 1.27 -22.06
CA LEU A 92 8.83 0.01 -22.51
C LEU A 92 10.04 0.28 -23.40
N ALA A 93 9.93 1.20 -24.35
CA ALA A 93 11.03 1.62 -25.21
C ALA A 93 12.20 2.18 -24.39
N ALA A 94 11.93 3.05 -23.42
CA ALA A 94 12.96 3.60 -22.52
C ALA A 94 13.62 2.50 -21.65
N VAL A 95 12.84 1.54 -21.15
CA VAL A 95 13.35 0.38 -20.40
C VAL A 95 14.18 -0.53 -21.30
N ASN A 96 13.82 -0.70 -22.57
CA ASN A 96 14.61 -1.46 -23.52
C ASN A 96 15.86 -0.69 -24.01
N GLN A 97 15.91 0.63 -23.90
CA GLN A 97 17.10 1.43 -24.22
C GLN A 97 18.13 1.46 -23.09
N HIS A 98 17.70 1.49 -21.83
CA HIS A 98 18.57 1.62 -20.64
C HIS A 98 18.61 0.39 -19.74
N GLY A 99 17.79 -0.62 -20.02
CA GLY A 99 17.75 -1.89 -19.32
C GLY A 99 18.92 -2.80 -19.72
N PRO A 100 19.08 -3.98 -19.09
CA PRO A 100 20.24 -4.86 -19.24
C PRO A 100 20.24 -5.63 -20.58
N VAL A 101 20.07 -4.91 -21.69
CA VAL A 101 20.16 -5.43 -23.05
C VAL A 101 21.61 -5.79 -23.40
N GLU A 102 22.59 -5.20 -22.72
CA GLU A 102 24.02 -5.44 -22.96
C GLU A 102 24.56 -6.75 -22.38
N VAL A 103 23.85 -7.43 -21.47
CA VAL A 103 24.39 -8.63 -20.80
C VAL A 103 23.83 -9.93 -21.39
N LEU A 104 22.61 -9.94 -21.97
CA LEU A 104 21.93 -11.20 -22.36
C LEU A 104 21.10 -11.15 -23.66
N ASN A 105 21.07 -10.06 -24.43
CA ASN A 105 20.36 -9.95 -25.72
C ASN A 105 18.85 -10.28 -25.68
N GLU A 106 18.19 -10.07 -24.53
CA GLU A 106 16.75 -10.29 -24.35
C GLU A 106 16.04 -8.95 -24.12
N GLN A 107 14.99 -8.70 -24.89
CA GLN A 107 14.15 -7.50 -24.75
C GLN A 107 13.05 -7.73 -23.70
N CYS A 108 12.63 -6.64 -23.04
CA CYS A 108 11.43 -6.69 -22.22
C CYS A 108 10.20 -6.64 -23.11
N SER A 109 9.16 -7.39 -22.73
CA SER A 109 7.85 -7.34 -23.35
C SER A 109 6.77 -7.02 -22.30
N VAL A 110 5.68 -6.39 -22.72
CA VAL A 110 4.51 -6.22 -21.84
C VAL A 110 3.88 -7.58 -21.58
N TYR A 111 3.66 -7.93 -20.32
CA TYR A 111 2.96 -9.15 -19.91
C TYR A 111 1.53 -8.85 -19.47
N LEU A 112 1.37 -7.95 -18.49
CA LEU A 112 0.07 -7.48 -18.01
C LEU A 112 0.03 -5.97 -18.02
N THR A 113 -1.15 -5.42 -18.31
CA THR A 113 -1.42 -3.99 -18.18
C THR A 113 -2.87 -3.79 -17.78
N HIS A 114 -3.12 -2.80 -16.92
CA HIS A 114 -4.45 -2.36 -16.56
C HIS A 114 -4.50 -0.84 -16.58
N ARG A 115 -5.55 -0.27 -17.16
CA ARG A 115 -5.70 1.18 -17.31
C ARG A 115 -6.63 1.71 -16.24
N TRP A 116 -6.20 2.81 -15.63
CA TRP A 116 -6.89 3.49 -14.56
C TRP A 116 -7.30 4.91 -15.01
N PRO A 117 -8.38 5.46 -14.43
CA PRO A 117 -8.81 6.82 -14.73
C PRO A 117 -7.83 7.86 -14.20
N THR A 118 -7.12 7.55 -13.09
CA THR A 118 -6.11 8.45 -12.52
C THR A 118 -4.76 7.76 -12.32
N SER A 119 -3.70 8.57 -12.33
CA SER A 119 -2.34 8.13 -12.01
C SER A 119 -2.19 7.65 -10.55
N VAL A 120 -3.03 8.18 -9.65
CA VAL A 120 -3.05 7.77 -8.24
C VAL A 120 -3.55 6.34 -8.12
N ASP A 121 -4.66 5.99 -8.78
CA ASP A 121 -5.20 4.62 -8.75
C ASP A 121 -4.19 3.60 -9.34
N ALA A 122 -3.50 4.00 -10.42
CA ALA A 122 -2.46 3.17 -11.04
C ALA A 122 -1.27 2.92 -10.11
N TYR A 123 -0.89 3.92 -9.33
CA TYR A 123 0.14 3.82 -8.30
C TYR A 123 -0.33 2.95 -7.11
N ASP A 124 -1.56 3.14 -6.63
CA ASP A 124 -2.10 2.35 -5.52
C ASP A 124 -2.20 0.86 -5.89
N MET A 125 -2.55 0.56 -7.14
CA MET A 125 -2.46 -0.80 -7.67
C MET A 125 -1.01 -1.33 -7.65
N GLU A 126 -0.03 -0.55 -8.14
CA GLU A 126 1.38 -0.93 -8.08
C GLU A 126 1.83 -1.24 -6.64
N GLN A 127 1.53 -0.36 -5.69
CA GLN A 127 1.93 -0.56 -4.30
C GLN A 127 1.31 -1.81 -3.69
N ARG A 128 0.05 -2.12 -4.01
CA ARG A 128 -0.63 -3.36 -3.54
C ARG A 128 -0.01 -4.62 -4.12
N LEU A 129 0.39 -4.59 -5.39
CA LEU A 129 1.14 -5.69 -6.01
C LEU A 129 2.50 -5.88 -5.35
N LEU A 130 3.25 -4.79 -5.15
CA LEU A 130 4.56 -4.84 -4.51
C LEU A 130 4.46 -5.35 -3.07
N LYS A 131 3.45 -4.92 -2.31
CA LYS A 131 3.19 -5.40 -0.95
C LYS A 131 2.88 -6.90 -0.89
N HIS A 132 2.11 -7.42 -1.85
CA HIS A 132 1.89 -8.88 -1.95
C HIS A 132 3.18 -9.66 -2.28
N MET A 133 4.16 -8.99 -2.87
CA MET A 133 5.41 -9.60 -3.35
C MET A 133 6.62 -9.29 -2.46
N GLU A 134 6.47 -8.42 -1.46
CA GLU A 134 7.52 -7.96 -0.55
C GLU A 134 8.19 -9.09 0.25
N ALA A 135 7.45 -10.17 0.52
CA ALA A 135 7.97 -11.36 1.21
C ALA A 135 8.93 -12.21 0.34
N ARG A 136 9.13 -11.87 -0.95
CA ARG A 136 9.97 -12.65 -1.87
C ARG A 136 11.38 -12.06 -2.02
N PRO A 137 12.43 -12.89 -1.98
CA PRO A 137 13.80 -12.43 -2.18
C PRO A 137 13.96 -11.91 -3.62
N GLY A 138 14.23 -10.60 -3.78
CA GLY A 138 14.36 -9.97 -5.10
C GLY A 138 14.43 -8.45 -5.13
N GLY A 139 14.00 -7.77 -4.05
CA GLY A 139 14.02 -6.31 -3.97
C GLY A 139 12.93 -5.65 -4.83
N PHE A 140 12.44 -4.50 -4.36
CA PHE A 140 11.27 -3.79 -4.88
C PHE A 140 11.33 -3.43 -6.38
N GLU A 141 12.51 -3.46 -7.00
CA GLU A 141 12.67 -3.04 -8.40
C GLU A 141 12.48 -4.16 -9.43
N ARG A 142 12.67 -5.43 -9.03
CA ARG A 142 12.53 -6.60 -9.92
C ARG A 142 11.98 -7.79 -9.13
N VAL A 143 10.75 -8.19 -9.45
CA VAL A 143 10.12 -9.32 -8.78
C VAL A 143 10.39 -10.60 -9.55
N GLN A 144 11.03 -11.56 -8.90
CA GLN A 144 11.12 -12.93 -9.39
C GLN A 144 9.92 -13.73 -8.87
N CYS A 145 9.00 -14.10 -9.77
CA CYS A 145 7.78 -14.84 -9.41
C CYS A 145 7.28 -15.68 -10.58
N SER A 146 6.58 -16.79 -10.31
CA SER A 146 5.93 -17.57 -11.36
C SER A 146 4.83 -16.75 -12.05
N GLU A 147 4.53 -17.06 -13.31
CA GLU A 147 3.41 -16.44 -14.04
C GLU A 147 2.09 -16.60 -13.28
N GLY A 148 1.86 -17.80 -12.71
CA GLY A 148 0.67 -18.07 -11.88
C GLY A 148 0.60 -17.16 -10.65
N ASP A 149 1.73 -16.91 -9.99
CA ASP A 149 1.78 -16.07 -8.80
C ASP A 149 1.55 -14.59 -9.12
N LEU A 150 2.05 -14.12 -10.25
CA LEU A 150 1.82 -12.75 -10.70
C LEU A 150 0.35 -12.54 -11.04
N SER A 151 -0.24 -13.50 -11.77
CA SER A 151 -1.65 -13.44 -12.14
C SER A 151 -2.59 -13.47 -10.93
N SER A 152 -2.28 -14.27 -9.90
CA SER A 152 -3.09 -14.34 -8.69
C SER A 152 -2.97 -13.09 -7.81
N ALA A 153 -1.75 -12.55 -7.67
CA ALA A 153 -1.53 -11.27 -7.00
C ALA A 153 -2.22 -10.10 -7.73
N TRP A 154 -2.24 -10.16 -9.08
CA TRP A 154 -2.96 -9.17 -9.88
C TRP A 154 -4.46 -9.23 -9.65
N ALA A 155 -5.03 -10.42 -9.62
CA ALA A 155 -6.45 -10.60 -9.31
C ALA A 155 -6.78 -10.14 -7.88
N SER A 156 -5.98 -10.50 -6.87
CA SER A 156 -6.24 -10.10 -5.48
C SER A 156 -6.17 -8.59 -5.28
N ALA A 157 -5.21 -7.92 -5.93
CA ALA A 157 -5.09 -6.47 -5.86
C ALA A 157 -6.28 -5.75 -6.52
N LEU A 158 -6.82 -6.27 -7.63
CA LEU A 158 -8.05 -5.72 -8.23
C LEU A 158 -9.28 -5.93 -7.31
N ILE A 159 -9.42 -7.12 -6.73
CA ILE A 159 -10.56 -7.45 -5.86
C ILE A 159 -10.58 -6.61 -4.58
N SER A 160 -9.40 -6.25 -4.07
CA SER A 160 -9.27 -5.44 -2.84
C SER A 160 -10.02 -4.11 -2.91
N ASP A 161 -10.08 -3.44 -4.07
CA ASP A 161 -10.82 -2.16 -4.19
C ASP A 161 -12.33 -2.36 -4.07
N TYR A 162 -12.85 -3.38 -4.74
CA TYR A 162 -14.26 -3.70 -4.71
C TYR A 162 -14.71 -4.15 -3.32
N LEU A 163 -13.85 -4.87 -2.58
CA LEU A 163 -14.15 -5.32 -1.23
C LEU A 163 -14.30 -4.14 -0.26
N THR A 164 -13.41 -3.15 -0.33
CA THR A 164 -13.52 -1.93 0.50
C THR A 164 -14.82 -1.18 0.21
N GLY A 165 -15.18 -1.03 -1.08
CA GLY A 165 -16.45 -0.43 -1.48
C GLY A 165 -17.67 -1.24 -1.01
N ALA A 166 -17.63 -2.56 -1.12
CA ALA A 166 -18.71 -3.45 -0.68
C ALA A 166 -18.91 -3.40 0.84
N ILE A 167 -17.82 -3.34 1.63
CA ILE A 167 -17.90 -3.18 3.09
C ILE A 167 -18.53 -1.85 3.45
N LEU A 168 -18.10 -0.74 2.83
CA LEU A 168 -18.71 0.58 3.05
C LEU A 168 -20.20 0.58 2.74
N LEU A 169 -20.60 -0.04 1.63
CA LEU A 169 -22.00 -0.14 1.23
C LEU A 169 -22.80 -1.02 2.19
N ALA A 170 -22.26 -2.18 2.59
CA ALA A 170 -22.90 -3.08 3.54
C ALA A 170 -23.09 -2.42 4.92
N VAL A 171 -22.08 -1.69 5.40
CA VAL A 171 -22.18 -0.90 6.64
C VAL A 171 -23.26 0.17 6.48
N GLY A 172 -23.26 0.94 5.40
CA GLY A 172 -24.28 1.97 5.15
C GLY A 172 -25.71 1.41 5.12
N VAL A 173 -25.92 0.29 4.43
CA VAL A 173 -27.23 -0.38 4.36
C VAL A 173 -27.66 -0.91 5.73
N LEU A 174 -26.75 -1.55 6.47
CA LEU A 174 -27.05 -2.09 7.79
C LEU A 174 -27.42 -0.98 8.78
N VAL A 175 -26.70 0.13 8.70
CA VAL A 175 -26.96 1.35 9.46
C VAL A 175 -28.34 1.93 9.19
N ILE A 176 -28.66 2.22 7.91
CA ILE A 176 -29.93 2.81 7.52
C ILE A 176 -31.08 1.86 7.88
N SER A 177 -30.90 0.56 7.62
CA SER A 177 -31.86 -0.49 7.98
C SER A 177 -32.10 -0.57 9.50
N THR A 178 -31.06 -0.44 10.32
CA THR A 178 -31.21 -0.45 11.79
C THR A 178 -32.01 0.76 12.26
N ILE A 179 -31.77 1.93 11.67
CA ILE A 179 -32.53 3.15 11.97
C ILE A 179 -34.00 2.98 11.54
N ASP A 180 -34.23 2.55 10.30
CA ASP A 180 -35.58 2.48 9.75
C ASP A 180 -36.41 1.33 10.31
N ASN A 181 -35.79 0.23 10.75
CA ASN A 181 -36.50 -0.96 11.21
C ASN A 181 -36.67 -1.03 12.74
N PHE A 182 -35.79 -0.38 13.53
CA PHE A 182 -35.82 -0.43 15.00
C PHE A 182 -36.22 0.89 15.65
N LEU A 183 -35.64 2.01 15.19
CA LEU A 183 -35.95 3.33 15.76
C LEU A 183 -37.36 3.77 15.33
N ARG A 184 -37.74 3.58 14.07
CA ARG A 184 -39.05 4.02 13.55
C ARG A 184 -40.26 3.43 14.33
N PRO A 185 -40.37 2.10 14.60
CA PRO A 185 -41.46 1.58 15.42
C PRO A 185 -41.40 2.03 16.89
N ALA A 186 -40.21 2.11 17.49
CA ALA A 186 -40.03 2.60 18.85
C ALA A 186 -40.49 4.07 19.02
N LEU A 187 -40.36 4.87 17.96
CA LEU A 187 -40.75 6.29 17.92
C LEU A 187 -42.23 6.50 17.59
N VAL A 188 -42.84 5.59 16.82
CA VAL A 188 -44.22 5.74 16.31
C VAL A 188 -45.25 5.08 17.23
N GLY A 189 -44.85 4.15 18.11
CA GLY A 189 -45.76 3.39 18.96
C GLY A 189 -46.41 4.14 20.15
N ARG A 190 -45.91 5.32 20.56
CA ARG A 190 -46.47 6.06 21.72
C ARG A 190 -46.37 7.58 21.62
N GLY A 191 -46.85 8.20 20.53
CA GLY A 191 -47.15 9.65 20.48
C GLY A 191 -46.00 10.66 20.72
N ARG A 192 -44.79 10.22 21.09
CA ARG A 192 -43.62 11.06 21.35
C ARG A 192 -42.49 10.65 20.42
N ARG A 193 -42.35 11.37 19.30
CA ARG A 193 -41.22 11.25 18.39
C ARG A 193 -39.96 11.74 19.13
N LEU A 194 -38.91 10.92 19.31
CA LEU A 194 -37.59 11.48 19.58
C LEU A 194 -37.27 12.44 18.42
N PRO A 195 -36.85 13.68 18.72
CA PRO A 195 -36.42 14.60 17.69
C PRO A 195 -35.19 14.07 16.94
N ASP A 196 -35.19 14.23 15.62
CA ASP A 196 -34.15 13.69 14.73
C ASP A 196 -32.73 14.16 15.09
N TYR A 197 -32.60 15.36 15.68
CA TYR A 197 -31.33 15.89 16.15
C TYR A 197 -30.72 15.07 17.30
N VAL A 198 -31.52 14.42 18.14
CA VAL A 198 -31.03 13.57 19.24
C VAL A 198 -30.37 12.32 18.69
N VAL A 199 -30.95 11.73 17.64
CA VAL A 199 -30.37 10.58 16.93
C VAL A 199 -29.09 10.99 16.21
N LEU A 200 -29.07 12.15 15.56
CA LEU A 200 -27.87 12.68 14.91
C LEU A 200 -26.73 12.90 15.92
N ILE A 201 -27.00 13.59 17.02
CA ILE A 201 -26.00 13.92 18.05
C ILE A 201 -25.48 12.64 18.72
N SER A 202 -26.35 11.68 19.03
CA SER A 202 -25.94 10.41 19.63
C SER A 202 -25.11 9.54 18.69
N THR A 203 -25.40 9.58 17.38
CA THR A 203 -24.60 8.88 16.36
C THR A 203 -23.20 9.49 16.25
N VAL A 204 -23.12 10.82 16.10
CA VAL A 204 -21.84 11.56 15.99
C VAL A 204 -21.03 11.45 17.29
N GLY A 205 -21.69 11.62 18.44
CA GLY A 205 -21.07 11.49 19.76
C GLY A 205 -20.61 10.07 20.03
N GLY A 206 -21.41 9.05 19.69
CA GLY A 206 -21.02 7.65 19.79
C GLY A 206 -19.80 7.34 18.92
N LEU A 207 -19.80 7.78 17.66
CA LEU A 207 -18.66 7.61 16.75
C LEU A 207 -17.38 8.25 17.30
N SER A 208 -17.50 9.43 17.91
CA SER A 208 -16.37 10.14 18.51
C SER A 208 -15.84 9.48 19.79
N LEU A 209 -16.70 8.83 20.59
CA LEU A 209 -16.32 8.27 21.89
C LEU A 209 -15.85 6.81 21.81
N ILE A 210 -16.46 6.00 20.94
CA ILE A 210 -16.27 4.55 20.90
C ILE A 210 -15.90 4.04 19.49
N GLY A 211 -15.59 4.95 18.58
CA GLY A 211 -15.26 4.64 17.18
C GLY A 211 -16.46 4.05 16.43
N MET A 212 -16.21 3.23 15.42
CA MET A 212 -17.26 2.65 14.55
C MET A 212 -18.38 1.93 15.32
N ASN A 213 -18.06 1.31 16.46
CA ASN A 213 -19.05 0.64 17.32
C ASN A 213 -20.04 1.61 17.95
N GLY A 214 -19.60 2.83 18.23
CA GLY A 214 -20.43 3.88 18.81
C GLY A 214 -21.51 4.41 17.87
N PHE A 215 -21.40 4.14 16.56
CA PHE A 215 -22.45 4.44 15.59
C PHE A 215 -23.77 3.70 15.94
N VAL A 216 -23.70 2.44 16.37
CA VAL A 216 -24.87 1.62 16.73
C VAL A 216 -25.27 1.83 18.19
N ILE A 217 -24.27 1.90 19.06
CA ILE A 217 -24.48 2.02 20.52
C ILE A 217 -25.05 3.40 20.89
N GLY A 218 -24.65 4.47 20.18
CA GLY A 218 -25.09 5.84 20.45
C GLY A 218 -26.62 6.02 20.41
N PRO A 219 -27.28 5.73 19.26
CA PRO A 219 -28.73 5.82 19.15
C PRO A 219 -29.48 4.89 20.11
N LEU A 220 -28.91 3.72 20.43
CA LEU A 220 -29.49 2.78 21.39
C LEU A 220 -29.52 3.39 22.80
N ILE A 221 -28.42 3.97 23.25
CA ILE A 221 -28.34 4.66 24.56
C ILE A 221 -29.29 5.85 24.59
N ALA A 222 -29.36 6.65 23.51
CA ALA A 222 -30.28 7.79 23.44
C ALA A 222 -31.76 7.37 23.51
N ALA A 223 -32.13 6.27 22.84
CA ALA A 223 -33.47 5.72 22.91
C ALA A 223 -33.81 5.22 24.32
N LEU A 224 -32.88 4.53 24.99
CA LEU A 224 -33.05 4.07 26.37
C LEU A 224 -33.19 5.24 27.35
N PHE A 225 -32.37 6.28 27.19
CA PHE A 225 -32.43 7.48 28.02
C PHE A 225 -33.78 8.19 27.89
N VAL A 226 -34.29 8.36 26.67
CA VAL A 226 -35.61 8.98 26.46
C VAL A 226 -36.75 8.09 26.96
N ALA A 227 -36.62 6.77 26.82
CA ALA A 227 -37.60 5.83 27.37
C ALA A 227 -37.71 5.95 28.90
N ASP A 228 -36.57 6.04 29.59
CA ASP A 228 -36.51 6.15 31.05
C ASP A 228 -36.92 7.55 31.57
N TRP A 229 -36.58 8.62 30.84
CA TRP A 229 -36.96 9.99 31.21
C TRP A 229 -38.42 10.34 30.89
N SER A 230 -39.06 9.56 30.02
CA SER A 230 -40.42 9.85 29.56
C SER A 230 -41.54 9.89 30.61
N PRO A 231 -41.53 9.05 31.67
CA PRO A 231 -42.60 9.08 32.67
C PRO A 231 -42.55 10.36 33.53
N PHE A 232 -41.35 10.87 33.81
CA PHE A 232 -41.13 12.07 34.63
C PHE A 232 -41.64 13.36 33.99
N THR A 233 -41.79 13.40 32.66
CA THR A 233 -42.29 14.57 31.93
C THR A 233 -43.82 14.62 31.84
N GLU A 234 -44.51 13.48 32.00
CA GLU A 234 -45.98 13.46 32.03
C GLU A 234 -46.56 13.86 33.39
N GLU A 235 -45.81 13.65 34.47
CA GLU A 235 -46.25 13.96 35.84
C GLU A 235 -46.34 15.47 36.11
N GLN A 236 -45.56 16.31 35.39
CA GLN A 236 -45.58 17.77 35.54
C GLN A 236 -46.71 18.48 34.75
N LEU A 237 -47.43 17.78 33.87
CA LEU A 237 -48.53 18.37 33.09
C LEU A 237 -49.92 18.19 33.76
N HIS A 238 -50.00 17.42 34.85
CA HIS A 238 -51.24 17.11 35.57
C HIS A 238 -51.33 17.71 37.00
N SER A 239 -50.44 18.64 37.34
CA SER A 239 -50.43 19.45 38.58
C SER A 239 -50.46 20.93 38.28
#